data_AF-A0A6J1AYK4-F1
#
_entry.id   AF-A0A6J1AYK4-F1
#
_cell.length_a   1.000
_cell.length_b   1.000
_cell.length_c   1.000
_cell.angle_alpha   90.00
_cell.angle_beta   90.00
_cell.angle_gamma   90.00
#
_symmetry.space_group_name_H-M   'P 1'
#
loop_
_entity.id
_entity.type
_entity.pdbx_description
1 polymer ?
#
loop_
_entity_poly.entity_id
_entity_poly.type
_entity_poly.pdbx_seq_one_letter_code
_entity_poly.pdbx_strand_id
1 'polypeptide(L)'
;MVLAVLEALVVSGTLFASRHVFGYVYSNEKEVVDYVTTMAPLVCVSVILDSLQGVLSGVARGCGWQHIGAYINLGAFYLCGIPVAATLAFWLKLRGLGLWIGIQSGAFTQTVLLATVTSCINWEKQASKARERLVQGSS
;
A
#
# COMPACT_ATOMS: atom_id res chain seq x y z
N MET A 1 -6.75 6.26 11.82
CA MET A 1 -7.63 5.92 10.67
C MET A 1 -8.29 7.13 10.05
N VAL A 2 -9.04 7.96 10.79
CA VAL A 2 -9.77 9.13 10.22
C VAL A 2 -8.85 10.09 9.44
N LEU A 3 -7.68 10.43 9.97
CA LEU A 3 -6.68 11.28 9.31
C LEU A 3 -6.17 10.68 7.98
N ALA A 4 -5.94 9.37 7.94
CA ALA A 4 -5.51 8.66 6.74
C ALA A 4 -6.63 8.57 5.69
N VAL A 5 -7.88 8.44 6.12
CA VAL A 5 -9.04 8.45 5.23
C VAL A 5 -9.25 9.84 4.63
N LEU A 6 -9.07 10.92 5.42
CA LEU A 6 -9.15 12.30 4.94
C LEU A 6 -8.04 12.63 3.93
N GLU A 7 -6.78 12.26 4.22
CA GLU A 7 -5.66 12.36 3.28
C GLU A 7 -5.97 11.64 1.96
N ALA A 8 -6.37 10.37 2.03
CA ALA A 8 -6.66 9.58 0.85
C ALA A 8 -7.82 10.17 0.01
N LEU A 9 -8.84 10.72 0.66
CA LEU A 9 -9.97 11.38 -0.01
C LEU A 9 -9.57 12.72 -0.65
N VAL A 10 -8.79 13.53 0.05
CA VAL A 10 -8.30 14.82 -0.47
C VAL A 10 -7.37 14.57 -1.65
N VAL A 11 -6.37 13.71 -1.49
CA VAL A 11 -5.40 13.40 -2.56
C VAL A 11 -6.11 12.76 -3.76
N SER A 12 -6.97 11.75 -3.55
CA SER A 12 -7.72 11.13 -4.66
C SER A 12 -8.67 12.11 -5.33
N GLY A 13 -9.36 12.94 -4.57
CA GLY A 13 -10.28 13.96 -5.07
C GLY A 13 -9.57 15.02 -5.91
N THR A 14 -8.43 15.54 -5.42
CA THR A 14 -7.63 16.53 -6.14
C THR A 14 -7.01 15.92 -7.39
N LEU A 15 -6.52 14.68 -7.35
CA LEU A 15 -5.94 13.99 -8.51
C LEU A 15 -7.00 13.70 -9.58
N PHE A 16 -8.20 13.30 -9.16
CA PHE A 16 -9.32 13.04 -10.07
C PHE A 16 -9.85 14.33 -10.72
N ALA A 17 -9.99 15.40 -9.93
CA ALA A 17 -10.38 16.72 -10.45
C ALA A 17 -9.34 17.28 -11.43
N SER A 18 -8.05 16.99 -11.18
CA SER A 18 -6.94 17.45 -12.02
C SER A 18 -6.62 16.51 -13.19
N ARG A 19 -7.37 15.42 -13.41
CA ARG A 19 -6.97 14.33 -14.33
C ARG A 19 -6.63 14.81 -15.75
N HIS A 20 -7.33 15.84 -16.24
CA HIS A 20 -7.11 16.40 -17.58
C HIS A 20 -5.91 17.35 -17.67
N VAL A 21 -5.47 17.95 -16.56
CA VAL A 21 -4.31 18.86 -16.50
C VAL A 21 -3.04 18.10 -16.08
N PHE A 22 -3.19 17.07 -15.25
CA PHE A 22 -2.08 16.32 -14.66
C PHE A 22 -1.26 15.56 -15.72
N GLY A 23 -1.92 15.01 -16.74
CA GLY A 23 -1.23 14.39 -17.87
C GLY A 23 -0.35 15.39 -18.65
N TYR A 24 -0.85 16.62 -18.83
CA TYR A 24 -0.13 17.69 -19.54
C TYR A 24 1.07 18.25 -18.78
N VAL A 25 1.11 18.09 -17.45
CA VAL A 25 2.29 18.44 -16.62
C VAL A 25 3.48 17.51 -16.90
N TYR A 26 3.20 16.23 -17.18
CA TYR A 26 4.25 15.23 -17.41
C TYR A 26 4.58 15.03 -18.89
N SER A 27 3.62 15.20 -19.80
CA SER A 27 3.87 15.04 -21.24
C SER A 27 2.87 15.84 -22.09
N ASN A 28 3.34 16.40 -23.19
CA ASN A 28 2.49 17.08 -24.19
C ASN A 28 1.88 16.10 -25.21
N GLU A 29 2.27 14.82 -25.17
CA GLU A 29 1.77 13.78 -26.07
C GLU A 29 0.37 13.32 -25.65
N LYS A 30 -0.63 13.52 -26.51
CA LYS A 30 -2.04 13.21 -26.22
C LYS A 30 -2.26 11.72 -25.88
N GLU A 31 -1.49 10.81 -26.47
CA GLU A 31 -1.52 9.38 -26.12
C GLU A 31 -1.13 9.13 -24.66
N VAL A 32 -0.12 9.85 -24.15
CA VAL A 32 0.34 9.71 -22.76
C VAL A 32 -0.68 10.31 -21.80
N VAL A 33 -1.28 11.45 -22.16
CA VAL A 33 -2.33 12.10 -21.35
C VAL A 33 -3.57 11.21 -21.22
N ASP A 34 -4.02 10.59 -22.31
CA ASP A 34 -5.18 9.69 -22.28
C ASP A 34 -4.89 8.39 -21.48
N TYR A 35 -3.66 7.89 -21.59
CA TYR A 35 -3.20 6.76 -20.81
C TYR A 35 -3.15 7.05 -19.30
N VAL A 36 -2.61 8.20 -18.89
CA VAL A 36 -2.60 8.65 -17.48
C VAL A 36 -4.03 8.87 -16.96
N THR A 37 -4.91 9.41 -17.81
CA THR A 37 -6.33 9.64 -17.48
C THR A 37 -7.06 8.32 -17.20
N THR A 38 -6.71 7.26 -17.93
CA THR A 38 -7.25 5.91 -17.74
C THR A 38 -6.66 5.21 -16.51
N MET A 39 -5.42 5.57 -16.10
CA MET A 39 -4.79 5.08 -14.88
C MET A 39 -5.22 5.80 -13.60
N ALA A 40 -5.82 6.99 -13.70
CA ALA A 40 -6.22 7.77 -12.53
C ALA A 40 -7.01 6.98 -11.46
N PRO A 41 -8.00 6.10 -11.80
CA PRO A 41 -8.68 5.29 -10.79
C PRO A 41 -7.75 4.29 -10.09
N LEU A 42 -6.81 3.70 -10.84
CA LEU A 42 -5.79 2.80 -10.31
C LEU A 42 -4.87 3.52 -9.32
N VAL A 43 -4.49 4.76 -9.63
CA VAL A 43 -3.69 5.62 -8.75
C VAL A 43 -4.46 5.96 -7.47
N CYS A 44 -5.75 6.28 -7.55
CA CYS A 44 -6.57 6.52 -6.36
C CYS A 44 -6.59 5.30 -5.43
N VAL A 45 -6.78 4.10 -5.97
CA VAL A 45 -6.70 2.85 -5.18
C VAL A 45 -5.31 2.68 -4.59
N SER A 46 -4.26 3.04 -5.33
CA SER A 46 -2.88 2.98 -4.86
C SER A 46 -2.66 3.86 -3.62
N VAL A 47 -3.12 5.10 -3.66
CA VAL A 47 -3.02 6.05 -2.53
C VAL A 47 -3.74 5.53 -1.27
N ILE A 48 -4.93 4.94 -1.44
CA ILE A 48 -5.67 4.35 -0.32
C ILE A 48 -4.88 3.20 0.31
N LEU A 49 -4.32 2.32 -0.53
CA LEU A 49 -3.55 1.17 -0.07
C LEU A 49 -2.25 1.59 0.61
N ASP A 50 -1.54 2.56 0.06
CA ASP A 50 -0.31 3.12 0.67
C ASP A 50 -0.60 3.76 2.02
N SER A 51 -1.73 4.46 2.14
CA SER A 51 -2.18 5.04 3.42
C SER A 51 -2.45 3.97 4.47
N LEU A 52 -3.15 2.89 4.13
CA LEU A 52 -3.37 1.76 5.05
C LEU A 52 -2.05 1.09 5.42
N GLN A 53 -1.19 0.86 4.44
CA GLN A 53 0.10 0.20 4.64
C GLN A 53 1.01 1.03 5.56
N GLY A 54 1.00 2.36 5.42
CA GLY A 54 1.70 3.29 6.29
C GLY A 54 1.22 3.20 7.74
N VAL A 55 -0.10 3.15 7.97
CA VAL A 55 -0.68 2.99 9.32
C VAL A 55 -0.32 1.64 9.92
N LEU A 56 -0.50 0.53 9.17
CA LEU A 56 -0.18 -0.82 9.64
C LEU A 56 1.32 -0.99 9.93
N SER A 57 2.18 -0.44 9.08
CA SER A 57 3.63 -0.45 9.28
C SER A 57 4.04 0.43 10.48
N GLY A 58 3.31 1.51 10.75
CA GLY A 58 3.43 2.31 11.98
C GLY A 58 3.08 1.50 13.23
N VAL A 59 1.95 0.79 13.21
CA VAL A 59 1.52 -0.10 14.32
C VAL A 59 2.52 -1.23 14.53
N ALA A 60 2.97 -1.88 13.45
CA ALA A 60 3.97 -2.95 13.53
C ALA A 60 5.29 -2.47 14.14
N ARG A 61 5.73 -1.24 13.80
CA ARG A 61 6.91 -0.60 14.44
C ARG A 61 6.65 -0.29 15.91
N GLY A 62 5.48 0.26 16.26
CA GLY A 62 5.11 0.56 17.64
C GLY A 62 5.05 -0.68 18.55
N CYS A 63 4.63 -1.83 18.02
CA CYS A 63 4.60 -3.09 18.77
C CYS A 63 5.94 -3.86 18.77
N GLY A 64 6.91 -3.44 17.94
CA GLY A 64 8.19 -4.14 17.75
C GLY A 64 8.08 -5.40 16.90
N TRP A 65 7.10 -5.48 16.00
CA TRP A 65 6.84 -6.61 15.10
C TRP A 65 7.38 -6.42 13.68
N GLN A 66 8.41 -5.59 13.53
CA GLN A 66 8.99 -5.30 12.22
C GLN A 66 9.43 -6.59 11.49
N HIS A 67 9.92 -7.60 12.20
CA HIS A 67 10.30 -8.89 11.61
C HIS A 67 9.11 -9.60 10.95
N ILE A 68 7.95 -9.64 11.61
CA ILE A 68 6.73 -10.27 11.06
C ILE A 68 6.27 -9.49 9.82
N GLY A 69 6.28 -8.16 9.88
CA GLY A 69 5.96 -7.32 8.73
C GLY A 69 6.90 -7.51 7.54
N ALA A 70 8.20 -7.71 7.79
CA ALA A 70 9.18 -7.97 6.75
C ALA A 70 8.94 -9.32 6.04
N TYR A 71 8.65 -10.38 6.80
CA TYR A 71 8.30 -11.70 6.22
C TYR A 71 7.04 -11.64 5.36
N ILE A 72 5.99 -10.96 5.85
CA ILE A 72 4.75 -10.77 5.11
C ILE A 72 4.99 -9.97 3.82
N ASN A 73 5.79 -8.90 3.90
CA ASN A 73 6.15 -8.07 2.75
C ASN A 73 6.90 -8.88 1.67
N LEU A 74 7.95 -9.61 2.08
CA LEU A 74 8.69 -10.51 1.19
C LEU A 74 7.77 -11.54 0.53
N GLY A 75 6.92 -12.21 1.31
CA GLY A 75 5.97 -13.17 0.78
C GLY A 75 5.00 -12.54 -0.22
N ALA A 76 4.38 -11.42 0.14
CA ALA A 76 3.38 -10.76 -0.70
C ALA A 76 3.96 -10.25 -2.03
N PHE A 77 5.13 -9.59 -2.01
CA PHE A 77 5.74 -9.09 -3.23
C PHE A 77 6.39 -10.17 -4.07
N TYR A 78 7.11 -11.13 -3.48
CA TYR A 78 7.82 -12.14 -4.25
C TYR A 78 6.91 -13.27 -4.75
N LEU A 79 5.95 -13.73 -3.93
CA LEU A 79 5.09 -14.85 -4.31
C LEU A 79 3.86 -14.42 -5.11
N CYS A 80 3.34 -13.20 -4.89
CA CYS A 80 2.15 -12.72 -5.58
C CYS A 80 2.47 -11.54 -6.49
N GLY A 81 3.13 -10.49 -5.98
CA GLY A 81 3.38 -9.25 -6.72
C GLY A 81 4.18 -9.45 -8.02
N ILE A 82 5.32 -10.15 -7.95
CA ILE A 82 6.20 -10.39 -9.11
C ILE A 82 5.54 -11.30 -10.15
N PRO A 83 4.91 -12.44 -9.79
CA PRO A 83 4.20 -13.27 -10.77
C PRO A 83 3.02 -12.55 -11.44
N VAL A 84 2.25 -11.78 -10.68
CA VAL A 84 1.15 -10.96 -11.22
C VAL A 84 1.71 -9.86 -12.13
N ALA A 85 2.79 -9.18 -11.73
CA ALA A 85 3.46 -8.17 -12.57
C ALA A 85 3.96 -8.78 -13.89
N ALA A 86 4.64 -9.92 -13.82
CA ALA A 86 5.18 -10.60 -15.00
C ALA A 86 4.06 -11.08 -15.94
N THR A 87 3.03 -11.72 -15.40
CA THR A 87 1.88 -12.19 -16.20
C THR A 87 1.14 -11.02 -16.86
N LEU A 88 0.84 -9.93 -16.14
CA LEU A 88 0.16 -8.79 -16.75
C LEU A 88 1.06 -8.02 -17.74
N ALA A 89 2.35 -7.86 -17.44
CA ALA A 89 3.27 -7.13 -18.31
C ALA A 89 3.55 -7.87 -19.63
N PHE A 90 3.80 -9.17 -19.56
CA PHE A 90 4.21 -9.97 -20.72
C PHE A 90 3.04 -10.66 -21.43
N TRP A 91 2.06 -11.18 -20.69
CA TRP A 91 0.96 -11.97 -21.25
C TRP A 91 -0.15 -11.06 -21.81
N LEU A 92 -0.55 -10.05 -21.03
CA LEU A 92 -1.55 -9.05 -21.46
C LEU A 92 -0.94 -7.89 -22.25
N LYS A 93 0.38 -7.87 -22.47
CA LYS A 93 1.13 -6.80 -23.15
C LYS A 93 0.83 -5.39 -22.60
N LEU A 94 0.42 -5.30 -21.34
CA LEU A 94 0.10 -4.03 -20.67
C LEU A 94 1.37 -3.23 -20.32
N ARG A 95 2.57 -3.77 -20.57
CA ARG A 95 3.88 -3.13 -20.36
C ARG A 95 3.97 -2.48 -18.97
N GLY A 96 4.09 -1.16 -18.90
CA GLY A 96 4.20 -0.40 -17.65
C GLY A 96 2.96 -0.48 -16.76
N LEU A 97 1.75 -0.54 -17.35
CA LEU A 97 0.50 -0.71 -16.59
C LEU A 97 0.48 -2.05 -15.86
N GLY A 98 0.89 -3.12 -16.54
CA GLY A 98 0.93 -4.46 -15.95
C GLY A 98 1.89 -4.55 -14.77
N LEU A 99 3.03 -3.88 -14.88
CA LEU A 99 4.01 -3.78 -13.80
C LEU A 99 3.43 -3.02 -12.58
N TRP A 100 2.77 -1.89 -12.83
CA TRP A 100 2.14 -1.07 -11.79
C TRP A 100 1.04 -1.84 -11.06
N ILE A 101 0.15 -2.52 -11.81
CA ILE A 101 -0.92 -3.34 -11.22
C ILE A 101 -0.33 -4.49 -10.40
N GLY A 102 0.77 -5.11 -10.85
CA GLY A 102 1.45 -6.16 -10.10
C GLY A 102 2.01 -5.67 -8.76
N ILE A 103 2.67 -4.52 -8.74
CA ILE A 103 3.13 -3.84 -7.51
C ILE A 103 1.93 -3.55 -6.60
N GLN A 104 0.83 -3.06 -7.16
CA GLN A 104 -0.37 -2.75 -6.38
C GLN A 104 -1.02 -3.99 -5.77
N SER A 105 -1.02 -5.12 -6.49
CA SER A 105 -1.52 -6.40 -5.98
C SER A 105 -0.67 -6.93 -4.81
N GLY A 106 0.65 -6.74 -4.88
CA GLY A 106 1.58 -7.08 -3.81
C GLY A 106 1.30 -6.25 -2.56
N ALA A 107 1.18 -4.93 -2.73
CA ALA A 107 0.84 -4.00 -1.66
C ALA A 107 -0.53 -4.30 -1.03
N PHE A 108 -1.54 -4.63 -1.84
CA PHE A 108 -2.86 -5.04 -1.38
C PHE A 108 -2.78 -6.30 -0.51
N THR A 109 -2.11 -7.34 -1.02
CA THR A 109 -1.96 -8.62 -0.33
C THR A 109 -1.21 -8.45 0.99
N GLN A 110 -0.14 -7.65 1.00
CA GLN A 110 0.59 -7.31 2.23
C GLN A 110 -0.31 -6.61 3.25
N THR A 111 -1.09 -5.62 2.82
CA THR A 111 -1.99 -4.86 3.68
C THR A 111 -3.06 -5.75 4.29
N VAL A 112 -3.67 -6.65 3.51
CA VAL A 112 -4.66 -7.62 4.01
C VAL A 112 -4.04 -8.56 5.04
N LEU A 113 -2.87 -9.13 4.75
CA LEU A 113 -2.18 -10.03 5.67
C LEU A 113 -1.81 -9.34 6.99
N LEU A 114 -1.27 -8.11 6.93
CA LEU A 114 -0.97 -7.33 8.12
C LEU A 114 -2.24 -6.98 8.91
N ALA A 115 -3.33 -6.62 8.23
CA ALA A 115 -4.60 -6.33 8.87
C ALA A 115 -5.16 -7.57 9.58
N THR A 116 -5.17 -8.74 8.93
CA THR A 116 -5.61 -10.00 9.53
C THR A 116 -4.76 -10.36 10.74
N VAL A 117 -3.43 -10.27 10.63
CA VAL A 117 -2.52 -10.54 11.77
C VAL A 117 -2.81 -9.57 12.91
N THR A 118 -3.01 -8.29 12.63
CA THR A 118 -3.34 -7.27 13.64
C THR A 118 -4.68 -7.55 14.32
N SER A 119 -5.70 -8.00 13.59
CA SER A 119 -7.01 -8.39 14.13
C SER A 119 -6.97 -9.68 14.93
N CYS A 120 -6.14 -10.64 14.53
CA CYS A 120 -6.01 -11.94 15.20
C CYS A 120 -5.13 -11.89 16.46
N ILE A 121 -4.38 -10.81 16.69
CA ILE A 121 -3.52 -10.72 17.86
C ILE A 121 -4.32 -10.29 19.09
N ASN A 122 -4.10 -11.03 20.18
CA ASN A 122 -4.63 -10.68 21.48
C ASN A 122 -3.93 -9.42 22.03
N TRP A 123 -4.63 -8.30 21.92
CA TRP A 123 -4.18 -6.98 22.36
C TRP A 123 -3.89 -6.91 23.86
N GLU A 124 -4.60 -7.68 24.68
CA GLU A 124 -4.39 -7.72 26.13
C GLU A 124 -3.00 -8.29 26.47
N LYS A 125 -2.61 -9.34 25.75
CA LYS A 125 -1.27 -9.94 25.87
C LYS A 125 -0.17 -9.00 25.35
N GLN A 126 -0.47 -8.16 24.37
CA GLN A 126 0.48 -7.13 23.91
C GLN A 126 0.63 -5.97 24.89
N ALA A 127 -0.47 -5.52 25.50
CA ALA A 127 -0.40 -4.49 26.54
C ALA A 127 0.44 -4.97 27.74
N SER A 128 0.27 -6.24 28.15
CA SER A 128 1.09 -6.86 29.18
C SER A 128 2.57 -6.91 28.81
N LYS A 129 2.93 -7.37 27.60
CA LYS A 129 4.32 -7.39 27.12
C LYS A 129 4.94 -5.99 27.00
N ALA A 130 4.16 -4.99 26.58
CA ALA A 130 4.61 -3.61 26.51
C ALA A 130 4.94 -3.07 27.92
N ARG A 131 4.11 -3.40 28.91
CA ARG A 131 4.34 -3.04 30.32
C ARG A 131 5.60 -3.70 30.89
N GLU A 132 5.83 -4.97 30.60
CA GLU A 132 7.06 -5.67 31.02
C GLU A 132 8.33 -5.03 30.42
N ARG A 133 8.29 -4.64 29.14
CA ARG A 133 9.42 -3.95 28.49
C ARG A 133 9.76 -2.60 29.15
N LEU A 134 8.74 -1.85 29.57
CA LEU A 134 8.94 -0.58 30.28
C LEU A 134 9.50 -0.78 31.69
N VAL A 135 9.07 -1.82 32.39
CA VAL A 135 9.56 -2.16 33.75
C VAL A 135 11.01 -2.64 33.71
N GLN A 136 11.39 -3.45 32.72
CA GLN A 136 12.79 -3.88 32.53
C GLN A 136 13.73 -2.76 32.09
N GLY A 137 13.25 -1.77 31.33
CA GLY A 137 14.07 -0.61 30.92
C GLY A 137 14.26 0.45 32.00
N SER A 138 13.60 0.32 33.15
CA SER A 138 13.66 1.27 34.27
C SER A 138 14.48 0.76 35.47
N SER A 139 15.08 -0.43 35.36
CA SER A 139 15.98 -1.03 36.37
C SER A 139 17.40 -1.11 35.85
#